data_AF-A0A1E1X9U2-F1
#
_entry.id   AF-A0A1E1X9U2-F1
#
_cell.length_a   1.000
_cell.length_b   1.000
_cell.length_c   1.000
_cell.angle_alpha   90.00
_cell.angle_beta   90.00
_cell.angle_gamma   90.00
#
_symmetry.space_group_name_H-M   'P 1'
#
loop_
_entity.id
_entity.type
_entity.pdbx_description
1 polymer ?
#
loop_
_entity_poly.entity_id
_entity_poly.type
_entity_poly.pdbx_seq_one_letter_code
_entity_poly.pdbx_strand_id
1 'polypeptide(L)'
;MNNLNKCGVICKLLLTSSVARSSLSRAVSLNRTSAVVCYSPLHTSCVQHGLMEFFEPKDKWGADEVRAGKSWSKDELRIKSNSDLHKLWYILLKEKNMLLTMEEAAKREAELFPNPERIDKVKESMTNLEAVVRERNEAYFLLETGETGEQPSVLKENLYGFVLNFALKERLMPRKSNPKGYFRLWRDKDLDEFTRRYGEKMQKRKEFRYAMDRRRATHILKRFPNVDRALLRERFPDVDIDKVEKTLKERIYVAYEQQAT
;
A
#
# COMPACT_ATOMS: atom_id res chain seq x y z
N MET A 1 -26.37 -2.07 62.21
CA MET A 1 -26.65 -3.51 62.13
C MET A 1 -25.93 -4.06 60.91
N ASN A 2 -24.94 -4.95 61.13
CA ASN A 2 -24.42 -6.00 60.25
C ASN A 2 -23.94 -5.60 58.82
N ASN A 3 -22.82 -6.07 58.27
CA ASN A 3 -21.72 -6.89 58.73
C ASN A 3 -20.63 -6.73 57.66
N LEU A 4 -19.41 -6.42 58.07
CA LEU A 4 -18.19 -6.74 57.33
C LEU A 4 -18.11 -8.27 57.20
N ASN A 5 -17.78 -8.79 56.02
CA ASN A 5 -16.96 -10.00 55.85
C ASN A 5 -16.78 -10.42 54.38
N LYS A 6 -15.51 -10.36 53.95
CA LYS A 6 -14.68 -11.43 53.35
C LYS A 6 -13.99 -11.07 52.04
N CYS A 7 -12.71 -10.72 52.21
CA CYS A 7 -11.64 -10.79 51.23
C CYS A 7 -11.32 -12.25 50.87
N GLY A 8 -10.96 -12.49 49.61
CA GLY A 8 -10.45 -13.77 49.11
C GLY A 8 -9.54 -13.61 47.89
N VAL A 9 -8.25 -13.83 48.13
CA VAL A 9 -7.27 -14.54 47.27
C VAL A 9 -6.79 -13.84 45.98
N ILE A 10 -5.54 -13.33 46.04
CA ILE A 10 -4.63 -13.23 44.87
C ILE A 10 -3.40 -14.08 45.21
N CYS A 11 -3.23 -15.19 44.49
CA CYS A 11 -2.08 -16.08 44.57
C CYS A 11 -1.00 -15.60 43.59
N LYS A 12 0.16 -15.17 44.11
CA LYS A 12 1.42 -15.02 43.36
C LYS A 12 2.37 -16.12 43.82
N LEU A 13 2.63 -17.08 42.94
CA LEU A 13 3.66 -18.10 43.14
C LEU A 13 4.98 -17.57 42.58
N LEU A 14 5.98 -17.42 43.46
CA LEU A 14 7.39 -17.26 43.12
C LEU A 14 8.04 -18.65 43.20
N LEU A 15 8.65 -19.06 42.10
CA LEU A 15 9.35 -20.33 41.97
C LEU A 15 10.75 -20.24 42.60
N THR A 16 11.05 -21.19 43.47
CA THR A 16 12.38 -21.47 44.01
C THR A 16 13.11 -22.50 43.16
N SER A 17 14.43 -22.37 43.13
CA SER A 17 15.42 -23.21 42.45
C SER A 17 15.52 -24.63 43.00
N SER A 18 15.79 -25.63 42.13
CA SER A 18 16.61 -26.79 42.52
C SER A 18 17.23 -27.52 41.31
N VAL A 19 18.28 -28.27 41.63
CA VAL A 19 19.41 -28.72 40.80
C VAL A 19 19.15 -30.02 40.01
N ALA A 20 19.92 -30.15 38.92
CA ALA A 20 20.15 -31.27 38.01
C ALA A 20 19.93 -32.71 38.51
N ARG A 21 19.46 -33.56 37.58
CA ARG A 21 19.91 -34.95 37.44
C ARG A 21 19.76 -35.43 36.00
N SER A 22 20.89 -35.86 35.44
CA SER A 22 21.06 -36.51 34.16
C SER A 22 20.36 -37.88 34.12
N SER A 23 19.74 -38.21 32.99
CA SER A 23 19.43 -39.59 32.64
C SER A 23 19.77 -39.83 31.17
N LEU A 24 20.79 -40.65 30.97
CA LEU A 24 21.20 -41.20 29.69
C LEU A 24 20.10 -42.15 29.20
N SER A 25 19.47 -41.83 28.07
CA SER A 25 18.63 -42.78 27.33
C SER A 25 19.47 -43.42 26.23
N ARG A 26 19.62 -44.74 26.36
CA ARG A 26 20.39 -45.65 25.52
C ARG A 26 19.75 -45.75 24.13
N ALA A 27 20.59 -45.80 23.10
CA ALA A 27 20.21 -46.00 21.71
C ALA A 27 19.43 -47.30 21.49
N VAL A 28 18.37 -47.23 20.68
CA VAL A 28 17.77 -48.39 20.02
C VAL A 28 18.01 -48.24 18.52
N SER A 29 18.94 -49.03 18.01
CA SER A 29 19.18 -49.23 16.59
C SER A 29 18.05 -50.05 15.99
N LEU A 30 17.16 -49.42 15.24
CA LEU A 30 16.23 -50.12 14.35
C LEU A 30 16.90 -50.31 13.00
N ASN A 31 17.25 -51.57 12.72
CA ASN A 31 17.78 -52.00 11.44
C ASN A 31 16.67 -51.97 10.37
N ARG A 32 16.94 -51.20 9.31
CA ARG A 32 16.69 -51.48 7.89
C ARG A 32 15.50 -52.41 7.57
N THR A 33 14.38 -51.83 7.17
CA THR A 33 13.48 -52.43 6.19
C THR A 33 13.62 -51.71 4.86
N SER A 34 13.70 -52.50 3.80
CA SER A 34 14.00 -52.18 2.42
C SER A 34 13.07 -51.10 1.86
N ALA A 35 13.65 -50.05 1.28
CA ALA A 35 12.93 -49.15 0.41
C ALA A 35 12.53 -49.93 -0.85
N VAL A 36 11.25 -50.31 -0.94
CA VAL A 36 10.66 -50.67 -2.22
C VAL A 36 10.61 -49.39 -3.03
N VAL A 37 11.56 -49.24 -3.94
CA VAL A 37 11.54 -48.15 -4.91
C VAL A 37 10.46 -48.50 -5.94
N CYS A 38 9.24 -48.07 -5.67
CA CYS A 38 8.20 -48.00 -6.68
C CYS A 38 8.58 -46.87 -7.65
N TYR A 39 9.41 -47.18 -8.65
CA TYR A 39 9.49 -46.33 -9.83
C TYR A 39 8.13 -46.39 -10.51
N SER A 40 7.34 -45.33 -10.36
CA SER A 40 6.28 -45.02 -11.32
C SER A 40 6.96 -44.29 -12.48
N PRO A 41 7.23 -44.93 -13.63
CA PRO A 41 7.63 -44.17 -14.80
C PRO A 41 6.36 -43.49 -15.32
N LEU A 42 6.50 -42.24 -15.79
CA LEU A 42 5.45 -41.37 -16.34
C LEU A 42 4.73 -40.49 -15.31
N HIS A 43 5.49 -39.62 -14.64
CA HIS A 43 4.94 -38.36 -14.15
C HIS A 43 5.13 -37.30 -15.23
N THR A 44 4.06 -36.85 -15.88
CA THR A 44 4.06 -35.71 -16.81
C THR A 44 4.10 -34.36 -16.08
N SER A 45 4.58 -34.29 -14.84
CA SER A 45 4.77 -32.98 -14.21
C SER A 45 6.02 -32.32 -14.72
N CYS A 46 5.92 -31.00 -14.86
CA CYS A 46 7.07 -30.11 -14.93
C CYS A 46 8.14 -30.48 -13.90
N VAL A 47 9.41 -30.30 -14.28
CA VAL A 47 10.56 -30.39 -13.38
C VAL A 47 10.33 -29.44 -12.20
N GLN A 48 10.26 -29.97 -10.99
CA GLN A 48 10.21 -29.16 -9.78
C GLN A 48 11.65 -28.92 -9.33
N HIS A 49 12.13 -27.69 -9.42
CA HIS A 49 13.48 -27.36 -8.96
C HIS A 49 13.53 -27.11 -7.44
N GLY A 50 12.37 -27.17 -6.76
CA GLY A 50 12.26 -27.08 -5.31
C GLY A 50 12.81 -25.76 -4.78
N LEU A 51 13.74 -25.82 -3.82
CA LEU A 51 14.37 -24.63 -3.25
C LEU A 51 15.30 -23.90 -4.22
N MET A 52 15.73 -24.54 -5.32
CA MET A 52 16.59 -23.89 -6.29
C MET A 52 15.88 -22.79 -7.09
N GLU A 53 14.54 -22.73 -7.07
CA GLU A 53 13.77 -21.65 -7.72
C GLU A 53 13.89 -20.31 -7.00
N PHE A 54 14.36 -20.28 -5.76
CA PHE A 54 14.63 -19.06 -5.01
C PHE A 54 15.98 -18.42 -5.35
N PHE A 55 16.79 -19.08 -6.18
CA PHE A 55 18.09 -18.59 -6.59
C PHE A 55 18.12 -18.45 -8.10
N GLU A 56 18.94 -17.53 -8.58
CA GLU A 56 19.19 -17.46 -10.01
C GLU A 56 19.80 -18.76 -10.52
N PRO A 57 19.60 -19.08 -11.81
CA PRO A 57 20.33 -20.17 -12.45
C PRO A 57 21.82 -20.02 -12.18
N LYS A 58 22.49 -21.14 -11.85
CA LYS A 58 23.92 -21.15 -11.49
C LYS A 58 24.81 -20.48 -12.54
N ASP A 59 24.40 -20.53 -13.80
CA ASP A 59 25.09 -19.92 -14.94
C ASP A 59 25.19 -18.39 -14.86
N LYS A 60 24.34 -17.74 -14.04
CA LYS A 60 24.28 -16.28 -13.89
C LYS A 60 24.90 -15.76 -12.60
N TRP A 61 25.42 -16.65 -11.75
CA TRP A 61 26.02 -16.23 -10.48
C TRP A 61 27.31 -15.43 -10.72
N GLY A 62 27.44 -14.29 -10.05
CA GLY A 62 28.61 -13.41 -10.17
C GLY A 62 28.67 -12.60 -11.46
N ALA A 63 27.59 -12.54 -12.25
CA ALA A 63 27.51 -11.65 -13.39
C ALA A 63 27.22 -10.20 -12.92
N ASP A 64 28.06 -9.25 -13.33
CA ASP A 64 27.91 -7.83 -12.96
C ASP A 64 26.62 -7.22 -13.52
N GLU A 65 26.19 -7.65 -14.72
CA GLU A 65 24.96 -7.16 -15.36
C GLU A 65 24.09 -8.31 -15.88
N VAL A 66 22.95 -8.54 -15.23
CA VAL A 66 21.91 -9.44 -15.73
C VAL A 66 20.94 -8.65 -16.60
N ARG A 67 20.95 -8.92 -17.91
CA ARG A 67 20.00 -8.31 -18.86
C ARG A 67 18.56 -8.71 -18.51
N ALA A 68 17.73 -7.72 -18.19
CA ALA A 68 16.30 -7.88 -17.94
C ALA A 68 15.47 -7.25 -19.06
N GLY A 69 14.34 -7.88 -19.38
CA GLY A 69 13.38 -7.35 -20.36
C GLY A 69 12.56 -6.17 -19.84
N LYS A 70 11.62 -5.70 -20.67
CA LYS A 70 10.61 -4.70 -20.31
C LYS A 70 9.57 -5.30 -19.35
N SER A 71 8.94 -4.45 -18.53
CA SER A 71 7.74 -4.79 -17.76
C SER A 71 6.53 -5.04 -18.66
N TRP A 72 5.57 -5.83 -18.15
CA TRP A 72 4.32 -6.11 -18.86
C TRP A 72 3.42 -4.88 -18.88
N SER A 73 3.01 -4.44 -20.08
CA SER A 73 2.05 -3.35 -20.24
C SER A 73 0.61 -3.84 -20.04
N LYS A 74 -0.29 -2.96 -19.57
CA LYS A 74 -1.71 -3.26 -19.44
C LYS A 74 -2.33 -3.73 -20.75
N ASP A 75 -1.96 -3.12 -21.88
CA ASP A 75 -2.50 -3.46 -23.20
C ASP A 75 -2.12 -4.88 -23.65
N GLU A 76 -0.89 -5.29 -23.36
CA GLU A 76 -0.41 -6.65 -23.65
C GLU A 76 -1.16 -7.69 -22.80
N LEU A 77 -1.45 -7.36 -21.53
CA LEU A 77 -2.15 -8.21 -20.59
C LEU A 77 -3.66 -8.32 -20.90
N ARG A 78 -4.28 -7.27 -21.46
CA ARG A 78 -5.69 -7.28 -21.88
C ARG A 78 -6.00 -8.29 -22.99
N ILE A 79 -5.01 -8.61 -23.82
CA ILE A 79 -5.15 -9.60 -24.90
C ILE A 79 -5.12 -11.04 -24.36
N LYS A 80 -4.56 -11.26 -23.15
CA LYS A 80 -4.38 -12.61 -22.59
C LYS A 80 -5.63 -13.15 -21.90
N SER A 81 -5.79 -14.47 -21.93
CA SER A 81 -6.85 -15.19 -21.23
C SER A 81 -6.67 -15.13 -19.71
N ASN A 82 -7.75 -15.26 -18.93
CA ASN A 82 -7.67 -15.28 -17.46
C ASN A 82 -6.82 -16.45 -16.93
N SER A 83 -6.85 -17.60 -17.61
CA SER A 83 -6.00 -18.75 -17.26
C SER A 83 -4.51 -18.45 -17.45
N ASP A 84 -4.15 -17.70 -18.48
CA ASP A 84 -2.75 -17.34 -18.73
C ASP A 84 -2.28 -16.23 -17.78
N LEU A 85 -3.14 -15.26 -17.46
CA LEU A 85 -2.84 -14.26 -16.43
C LEU A 85 -2.60 -14.91 -15.06
N HIS A 86 -3.40 -15.91 -14.70
CA HIS A 86 -3.21 -16.65 -13.45
C HIS A 86 -1.85 -17.40 -13.43
N LYS A 87 -1.47 -18.05 -14.53
CA LYS A 87 -0.14 -18.68 -14.64
C LYS A 87 0.99 -17.65 -14.58
N LEU A 88 0.83 -16.54 -15.29
CA LEU A 88 1.80 -15.45 -15.33
C LEU A 88 2.02 -14.83 -13.95
N TRP A 89 0.97 -14.67 -13.15
CA TRP A 89 1.08 -14.20 -11.77
C TRP A 89 2.06 -15.04 -10.95
N TYR A 90 1.96 -16.37 -11.03
CA TYR A 90 2.89 -17.26 -10.31
C TYR A 90 4.31 -17.23 -10.87
N ILE A 91 4.49 -17.06 -12.18
CA ILE A 91 5.82 -16.88 -12.77
C ILE A 91 6.46 -15.59 -12.20
N LEU A 92 5.73 -14.48 -12.20
CA LEU A 92 6.19 -13.20 -11.64
C LEU A 92 6.41 -13.27 -10.12
N LEU A 93 5.58 -14.03 -9.40
CA LEU A 93 5.72 -14.20 -7.96
C LEU A 93 7.00 -14.97 -7.61
N LYS A 94 7.32 -16.03 -8.37
CA LYS A 94 8.57 -16.78 -8.18
C LYS A 94 9.79 -15.92 -8.44
N GLU A 95 9.75 -15.18 -9.54
CA GLU A 95 10.78 -14.21 -9.91
C GLU A 95 10.96 -13.14 -8.81
N LYS A 96 9.87 -12.56 -8.31
CA LYS A 96 9.91 -11.58 -7.20
C LYS A 96 10.55 -12.18 -5.95
N ASN A 97 10.18 -13.40 -5.58
CA ASN A 97 10.74 -14.06 -4.39
C ASN A 97 12.24 -14.35 -4.56
N MET A 98 12.67 -14.79 -5.73
CA MET A 98 14.08 -14.99 -6.07
C MET A 98 14.88 -13.68 -6.01
N LEU A 99 14.31 -12.56 -6.46
CA LEU A 99 15.01 -11.27 -6.37
C LEU A 99 15.10 -10.75 -4.93
N LEU A 100 14.06 -10.96 -4.11
CA LEU A 100 14.07 -10.56 -2.71
C LEU A 100 15.08 -11.36 -1.87
N THR A 101 15.24 -12.66 -2.15
CA THR A 101 16.28 -13.48 -1.50
C THR A 101 17.67 -13.00 -1.88
N MET A 102 17.90 -12.66 -3.15
CA MET A 102 19.17 -12.10 -3.60
C MET A 102 19.44 -10.70 -3.04
N GLU A 103 18.42 -9.83 -2.96
CA GLU A 103 18.55 -8.49 -2.38
C GLU A 103 18.97 -8.57 -0.91
N GLU A 104 18.36 -9.48 -0.15
CA GLU A 104 18.69 -9.71 1.25
C GLU A 104 20.08 -10.35 1.43
N ALA A 105 20.50 -11.22 0.51
CA ALA A 105 21.86 -11.78 0.50
C ALA A 105 22.90 -10.67 0.24
N ALA A 106 22.70 -9.84 -0.79
CA ALA A 106 23.59 -8.72 -1.11
C ALA A 106 23.69 -7.72 0.06
N LYS A 107 22.56 -7.40 0.72
CA LYS A 107 22.56 -6.56 1.93
C LYS A 107 23.38 -7.15 3.07
N ARG A 108 23.30 -8.48 3.28
CA ARG A 108 24.05 -9.17 4.34
C ARG A 108 25.56 -9.16 4.08
N GLU A 109 25.96 -9.38 2.84
CA GLU A 109 27.37 -9.35 2.42
C GLU A 109 27.88 -7.91 2.17
N ALA A 110 27.03 -6.90 2.32
CA ALA A 110 27.31 -5.49 2.02
C ALA A 110 27.77 -5.27 0.56
N GLU A 111 27.24 -6.07 -0.37
CA GLU A 111 27.51 -5.99 -1.80
C GLU A 111 26.42 -5.16 -2.53
N LEU A 112 26.80 -4.59 -3.68
CA LEU A 112 25.85 -3.90 -4.55
C LEU A 112 24.98 -4.93 -5.28
N PHE A 113 23.68 -4.69 -5.30
CA PHE A 113 22.75 -5.56 -6.00
C PHE A 113 22.93 -5.43 -7.54
N PRO A 114 23.16 -6.53 -8.29
CA PRO A 114 23.54 -6.44 -9.70
C PRO A 114 22.52 -5.74 -10.62
N ASN A 115 21.21 -5.82 -10.35
CA ASN A 115 20.19 -5.14 -11.16
C ASN A 115 18.91 -4.81 -10.38
N PRO A 116 18.88 -3.70 -9.61
CA PRO A 116 17.72 -3.33 -8.79
C PRO A 116 16.48 -3.00 -9.61
N GLU A 117 16.64 -2.52 -10.84
CA GLU A 117 15.51 -2.18 -11.72
C GLU A 117 14.62 -3.39 -12.04
N ARG A 118 15.19 -4.60 -12.03
CA ARG A 118 14.43 -5.84 -12.28
C ARG A 118 13.33 -6.03 -11.25
N ILE A 119 13.58 -5.67 -9.99
CA ILE A 119 12.59 -5.73 -8.91
C ILE A 119 11.42 -4.79 -9.22
N ASP A 120 11.72 -3.56 -9.66
CA ASP A 120 10.70 -2.56 -9.96
C ASP A 120 9.89 -2.93 -11.20
N LYS A 121 10.53 -3.47 -12.24
CA LYS A 121 9.85 -3.99 -13.45
C LYS A 121 8.89 -5.14 -13.13
N VAL A 122 9.28 -6.04 -12.22
CA VAL A 122 8.41 -7.14 -11.76
C VAL A 122 7.24 -6.60 -10.93
N LYS A 123 7.50 -5.68 -10.00
CA LYS A 123 6.45 -5.02 -9.21
C LYS A 123 5.43 -4.31 -10.11
N GLU A 124 5.91 -3.52 -11.08
CA GLU A 124 5.08 -2.82 -12.05
C GLU A 124 4.21 -3.81 -12.84
N SER A 125 4.81 -4.90 -13.33
CA SER A 125 4.09 -5.96 -14.06
C SER A 125 2.99 -6.60 -13.21
N MET A 126 3.26 -6.86 -11.93
CA MET A 126 2.27 -7.42 -11.01
C MET A 126 1.12 -6.44 -10.73
N THR A 127 1.41 -5.15 -10.52
CA THR A 127 0.39 -4.11 -10.33
C THR A 127 -0.46 -3.93 -11.59
N ASN A 128 0.14 -3.98 -12.78
CA ASN A 128 -0.58 -3.91 -14.05
C ASN A 128 -1.51 -5.13 -14.25
N LEU A 129 -1.03 -6.34 -13.91
CA LEU A 129 -1.83 -7.57 -13.98
C LEU A 129 -3.02 -7.51 -13.03
N GLU A 130 -2.80 -7.11 -11.78
CA GLU A 130 -3.87 -6.92 -10.80
C GLU A 130 -4.91 -5.89 -11.26
N ALA A 131 -4.45 -4.78 -11.84
CA ALA A 131 -5.33 -3.75 -12.40
C ALA A 131 -6.21 -4.30 -13.54
N VAL A 132 -5.64 -5.06 -14.49
CA VAL A 132 -6.42 -5.65 -15.60
C VAL A 132 -7.44 -6.66 -15.10
N VAL A 133 -7.10 -7.47 -14.09
CA VAL A 133 -8.05 -8.42 -13.49
C VAL A 133 -9.16 -7.68 -12.74
N ARG A 134 -8.83 -6.60 -12.02
CA ARG A 134 -9.81 -5.74 -11.35
C ARG A 134 -10.75 -5.08 -12.36
N GLU A 135 -10.22 -4.49 -13.44
CA GLU A 135 -10.99 -3.89 -14.54
C GLU A 135 -12.01 -4.89 -15.12
N ARG A 136 -11.60 -6.14 -15.35
CA ARG A 136 -12.47 -7.21 -15.87
C ARG A 136 -13.59 -7.58 -14.89
N ASN A 137 -13.24 -7.73 -13.60
CA ASN A 137 -14.21 -8.09 -12.57
C ASN A 137 -15.22 -6.97 -12.37
N GLU A 138 -14.77 -5.71 -12.30
CA GLU A 138 -15.63 -4.54 -12.19
C GLU A 138 -16.61 -4.47 -13.36
N ALA A 139 -16.15 -4.64 -14.60
CA ALA A 139 -17.03 -4.64 -15.77
C ALA A 139 -18.08 -5.76 -15.71
N TYR A 140 -17.71 -6.95 -15.24
CA TYR A 140 -18.64 -8.06 -15.07
C TYR A 140 -19.71 -7.75 -14.01
N PHE A 141 -19.32 -7.30 -12.82
CA PHE A 141 -20.28 -7.00 -11.75
C PHE A 141 -21.18 -5.81 -12.10
N LEU A 142 -20.67 -4.78 -12.77
CA LEU A 142 -21.48 -3.66 -13.23
C LEU A 142 -22.58 -4.09 -14.22
N LEU A 143 -22.33 -5.12 -15.03
CA LEU A 143 -23.33 -5.66 -15.96
C LEU A 143 -24.35 -6.57 -15.26
N GLU A 144 -23.90 -7.41 -14.33
CA GLU A 144 -24.75 -8.41 -13.66
C GLU A 144 -25.58 -7.81 -12.51
N THR A 145 -24.95 -7.02 -11.63
CA THR A 145 -25.59 -6.46 -10.42
C THR A 145 -25.73 -4.94 -10.46
N GLY A 146 -24.99 -4.24 -11.31
CA GLY A 146 -24.91 -2.78 -11.31
C GLY A 146 -23.96 -2.20 -10.26
N GLU A 147 -23.21 -3.05 -9.55
CA GLU A 147 -22.22 -2.65 -8.55
C GLU A 147 -20.81 -3.05 -8.99
N THR A 148 -19.76 -2.41 -8.45
CA THR A 148 -18.35 -2.66 -8.82
C THR A 148 -17.84 -4.05 -8.39
N GLY A 149 -18.47 -4.69 -7.40
CA GLY A 149 -18.00 -5.95 -6.81
C GLY A 149 -16.80 -5.84 -5.86
N GLU A 150 -16.31 -4.62 -5.61
CA GLU A 150 -15.35 -4.35 -4.54
C GLU A 150 -16.02 -4.42 -3.16
N GLN A 151 -15.19 -4.46 -2.10
CA GLN A 151 -15.70 -4.48 -0.74
C GLN A 151 -16.61 -3.27 -0.49
N PRO A 152 -17.89 -3.48 -0.11
CA PRO A 152 -18.83 -2.38 0.06
C PRO A 152 -18.37 -1.49 1.20
N SER A 153 -18.53 -0.17 1.04
CA SER A 153 -18.15 0.82 2.03
C SER A 153 -19.30 1.78 2.32
N VAL A 154 -19.33 2.31 3.54
CA VAL A 154 -20.36 3.23 4.00
C VAL A 154 -19.70 4.46 4.59
N LEU A 155 -20.21 5.64 4.23
CA LEU A 155 -19.84 6.90 4.85
C LEU A 155 -20.31 6.89 6.31
N LYS A 156 -19.37 6.99 7.24
CA LYS A 156 -19.66 7.04 8.67
C LYS A 156 -18.73 8.05 9.34
N GLU A 157 -19.22 8.67 10.39
CA GLU A 157 -18.37 9.48 11.27
C GLU A 157 -17.42 8.59 12.08
N ASN A 158 -16.18 9.04 12.24
CA ASN A 158 -15.22 8.46 13.18
C ASN A 158 -15.41 9.07 14.59
N LEU A 159 -14.67 8.57 15.58
CA LEU A 159 -14.64 9.09 16.95
C LEU A 159 -14.31 10.60 17.02
N TYR A 160 -13.54 11.09 16.06
CA TYR A 160 -13.14 12.49 15.95
C TYR A 160 -14.13 13.37 15.15
N GLY A 161 -15.32 12.85 14.81
CA GLY A 161 -16.34 13.59 14.06
C GLY A 161 -16.06 13.72 12.56
N PHE A 162 -15.00 13.08 12.04
CA PHE A 162 -14.70 13.07 10.60
C PHE A 162 -15.54 12.03 9.86
N VAL A 163 -16.21 12.44 8.79
CA VAL A 163 -16.92 11.53 7.88
C VAL A 163 -15.90 10.86 6.97
N LEU A 164 -15.77 9.53 7.10
CA LEU A 164 -14.82 8.72 6.33
C LEU A 164 -15.57 7.55 5.67
N ASN A 165 -14.99 7.00 4.61
CA ASN A 165 -15.44 5.74 4.02
C ASN A 165 -14.98 4.56 4.90
N PHE A 166 -15.94 3.84 5.50
CA PHE A 166 -15.65 2.64 6.27
C PHE A 166 -16.02 1.39 5.47
N ALA A 167 -15.01 0.56 5.20
CA ALA A 167 -15.22 -0.74 4.56
C ALA A 167 -16.02 -1.69 5.46
N LEU A 168 -17.11 -2.25 4.94
CA LEU A 168 -17.96 -3.20 5.65
C LEU A 168 -17.27 -4.56 5.72
N LYS A 169 -17.27 -5.18 6.90
CA LYS A 169 -16.71 -6.51 7.13
C LYS A 169 -17.81 -7.51 7.37
N GLU A 170 -17.64 -8.71 6.83
CA GLU A 170 -18.50 -9.85 7.10
C GLU A 170 -18.48 -10.20 8.59
N ARG A 171 -19.66 -10.54 9.12
CA ARG A 171 -19.85 -10.92 10.53
C ARG A 171 -20.86 -12.06 10.60
N LEU A 172 -20.63 -12.97 11.53
CA LEU A 172 -21.51 -14.12 11.78
C LEU A 172 -22.91 -13.72 12.26
N MET A 173 -23.00 -12.61 12.99
CA MET A 173 -24.25 -12.13 13.57
C MET A 173 -24.67 -10.80 12.95
N PRO A 174 -25.98 -10.56 12.78
CA PRO A 174 -26.49 -9.24 12.44
C PRO A 174 -25.92 -8.16 13.35
N ARG A 175 -25.76 -6.94 12.81
CA ARG A 175 -25.23 -5.80 13.57
C ARG A 175 -25.99 -5.59 14.88
N LYS A 176 -27.31 -5.85 14.86
CA LYS A 176 -28.18 -5.62 16.01
C LYS A 176 -28.00 -6.59 17.18
N SER A 177 -27.46 -7.77 16.95
CA SER A 177 -27.24 -8.79 17.98
C SER A 177 -25.79 -8.87 18.42
N ASN A 178 -24.88 -8.16 17.75
CA ASN A 178 -23.46 -8.16 18.07
C ASN A 178 -23.16 -7.27 19.30
N PRO A 179 -22.66 -7.84 20.42
CA PRO A 179 -22.32 -7.05 21.62
C PRO A 179 -21.23 -6.00 21.35
N LYS A 180 -20.33 -6.26 20.38
CA LYS A 180 -19.27 -5.33 19.94
C LYS A 180 -19.70 -4.45 18.76
N GLY A 181 -20.94 -4.56 18.29
CA GLY A 181 -21.45 -3.94 17.06
C GLY A 181 -22.05 -2.53 17.25
N TYR A 182 -22.17 -2.09 18.50
CA TYR A 182 -22.87 -0.85 18.87
C TYR A 182 -21.96 0.14 19.58
N PHE A 183 -20.99 0.69 18.86
CA PHE A 183 -20.43 1.98 19.28
C PHE A 183 -21.37 3.08 18.80
N ARG A 184 -22.17 3.64 19.72
CA ARG A 184 -22.82 4.93 19.51
C ARG A 184 -21.74 6.00 19.59
N LEU A 185 -21.66 6.84 18.55
CA LEU A 185 -20.85 8.05 18.62
C LEU A 185 -21.64 9.03 19.50
N TRP A 186 -21.10 9.33 20.68
CA TRP A 186 -21.59 10.43 21.49
C TRP A 186 -20.94 11.71 20.99
N ARG A 187 -21.76 12.72 20.69
CA ARG A 187 -21.29 14.04 20.30
C ARG A 187 -21.22 14.91 21.54
N ASP A 188 -20.01 15.11 22.02
CA ASP A 188 -19.73 15.98 23.16
C ASP A 188 -19.38 17.39 22.68
N LYS A 189 -19.58 18.39 23.55
CA LYS A 189 -19.24 19.79 23.23
C LYS A 189 -17.76 19.97 22.87
N ASP A 190 -16.88 19.21 23.52
CA ASP A 190 -15.45 19.23 23.26
C ASP A 190 -15.13 18.75 21.84
N LEU A 191 -15.90 17.78 21.33
CA LEU A 191 -15.75 17.27 19.97
C LEU A 191 -16.16 18.33 18.95
N ASP A 192 -17.29 19.00 19.18
CA ASP A 192 -17.75 20.08 18.30
C ASP A 192 -16.75 21.25 18.26
N GLU A 193 -16.17 21.62 19.41
CA GLU A 193 -15.11 22.62 19.46
C GLU A 193 -13.84 22.17 18.72
N PHE A 194 -13.44 20.90 18.89
CA PHE A 194 -12.33 20.32 18.16
C PHE A 194 -12.55 20.38 16.65
N THR A 195 -13.72 19.93 16.17
CA THR A 195 -14.06 19.96 14.74
C THR A 195 -14.08 21.39 14.19
N ARG A 196 -14.61 22.35 14.95
CA ARG A 196 -14.58 23.78 14.60
C ARG A 196 -13.15 24.30 14.44
N ARG A 197 -12.29 24.12 15.46
CA ARG A 197 -10.88 24.55 15.43
C ARG A 197 -10.09 23.83 14.32
N TYR A 198 -10.39 22.56 14.06
CA TYR A 198 -9.80 21.81 12.97
C TYR A 198 -10.19 22.39 11.60
N GLY A 199 -11.46 22.73 11.40
CA GLY A 199 -11.97 23.41 10.21
C GLY A 199 -11.25 24.74 9.97
N GLU A 200 -11.15 25.59 11.00
CA GLU A 200 -10.40 26.85 10.94
C GLU A 200 -8.93 26.64 10.55
N LYS A 201 -8.29 25.62 11.12
CA LYS A 201 -6.90 25.26 10.80
C LYS A 201 -6.75 24.81 9.34
N MET A 202 -7.69 24.00 8.83
CA MET A 202 -7.66 23.55 7.44
C MET A 202 -7.94 24.69 6.46
N GLN A 203 -8.83 25.61 6.81
CA GLN A 203 -9.09 26.82 6.06
C GLN A 203 -7.84 27.71 5.96
N LYS A 204 -7.17 27.97 7.09
CA LYS A 204 -5.88 28.71 7.10
C LYS A 204 -4.81 28.04 6.24
N ARG A 205 -4.73 26.71 6.25
CA ARG A 205 -3.80 25.95 5.38
C ARG A 205 -4.16 26.11 3.90
N LYS A 206 -5.45 26.09 3.54
CA LYS A 206 -5.93 26.31 2.18
C LYS A 206 -5.59 27.72 1.71
N GLU A 207 -5.87 28.73 2.54
CA GLU A 207 -5.54 30.13 2.27
C GLU A 207 -4.03 30.35 2.11
N PHE A 208 -3.21 29.71 2.96
CA PHE A 208 -1.77 29.77 2.84
C PHE A 208 -1.27 29.19 1.51
N ARG A 209 -1.77 28.00 1.11
CA ARG A 209 -1.43 27.40 -0.20
C ARG A 209 -1.84 28.31 -1.34
N TYR A 210 -3.09 28.78 -1.34
CA TYR A 210 -3.59 29.73 -2.34
C TYR A 210 -2.73 31.01 -2.41
N ALA A 211 -2.33 31.57 -1.27
CA ALA A 211 -1.47 32.75 -1.24
C ALA A 211 -0.06 32.45 -1.78
N MET A 212 0.51 31.28 -1.49
CA MET A 212 1.79 30.83 -2.04
C MET A 212 1.72 30.61 -3.54
N ASP A 213 0.69 29.91 -4.02
CA ASP A 213 0.46 29.65 -5.44
C ASP A 213 0.23 30.94 -6.20
N ARG A 214 -0.57 31.87 -5.65
CA ARG A 214 -0.76 33.20 -6.21
C ARG A 214 0.56 33.98 -6.29
N ARG A 215 1.39 33.96 -5.24
CA ARG A 215 2.72 34.62 -5.25
C ARG A 215 3.63 33.99 -6.31
N ARG A 216 3.61 32.66 -6.43
CA ARG A 216 4.40 31.91 -7.41
C ARG A 216 3.97 32.25 -8.84
N ALA A 217 2.67 32.22 -9.13
CA ALA A 217 2.11 32.63 -10.42
C ALA A 217 2.48 34.09 -10.74
N THR A 218 2.34 34.99 -9.76
CA THR A 218 2.74 36.40 -9.89
C THR A 218 4.23 36.53 -10.23
N HIS A 219 5.10 35.77 -9.57
CA HIS A 219 6.54 35.81 -9.82
C HIS A 219 6.90 35.26 -11.20
N ILE A 220 6.23 34.19 -11.66
CA ILE A 220 6.42 33.64 -13.01
C ILE A 220 6.03 34.69 -14.06
N LEU A 221 4.85 35.30 -13.94
CA LEU A 221 4.40 36.35 -14.87
C LEU A 221 5.33 37.57 -14.89
N LYS A 222 5.89 37.94 -13.73
CA LYS A 222 6.88 39.03 -13.64
C LYS A 222 8.19 38.69 -14.35
N ARG A 223 8.70 37.47 -14.16
CA ARG A 223 9.98 37.04 -14.72
C ARG A 223 9.88 36.67 -16.21
N PHE A 224 8.75 36.11 -16.60
CA PHE A 224 8.46 35.62 -17.95
C PHE A 224 7.10 36.16 -18.41
N PRO A 225 7.05 37.37 -18.99
CA PRO A 225 5.81 37.98 -19.45
C PRO A 225 5.09 37.19 -20.56
N ASN A 226 5.84 36.45 -21.38
CA ASN A 226 5.33 35.68 -22.53
C ASN A 226 5.03 34.20 -22.18
N VAL A 227 4.84 33.88 -20.91
CA VAL A 227 4.51 32.51 -20.47
C VAL A 227 3.14 32.08 -20.98
N ASP A 228 3.01 30.81 -21.35
CA ASP A 228 1.72 30.23 -21.73
C ASP A 228 0.75 30.23 -20.55
N ARG A 229 -0.40 30.89 -20.75
CA ARG A 229 -1.45 31.06 -19.75
C ARG A 229 -2.20 29.75 -19.50
N ALA A 230 -2.36 28.92 -20.53
CA ALA A 230 -3.05 27.64 -20.39
C ALA A 230 -2.30 26.73 -19.41
N LEU A 231 -0.98 26.64 -19.57
CA LEU A 231 -0.10 25.87 -18.69
C LEU A 231 -0.12 26.39 -17.24
N LEU A 232 -0.22 27.71 -17.03
CA LEU A 232 -0.34 28.24 -15.68
C LEU A 232 -1.68 27.90 -15.03
N ARG A 233 -2.79 27.90 -15.79
CA ARG A 233 -4.12 27.52 -15.27
C ARG A 233 -4.15 26.05 -14.87
N GLU A 234 -3.52 25.18 -15.65
CA GLU A 234 -3.37 23.76 -15.32
C GLU A 234 -2.56 23.57 -14.03
N ARG A 235 -1.45 24.32 -13.89
CA ARG A 235 -0.56 24.21 -12.73
C ARG A 235 -1.15 24.80 -11.45
N PHE A 236 -1.92 25.89 -11.56
CA PHE A 236 -2.51 26.61 -10.43
C PHE A 236 -4.03 26.74 -10.59
N PRO A 237 -4.79 25.65 -10.43
CA PRO A 237 -6.22 25.63 -10.72
C PRO A 237 -7.03 26.53 -9.77
N ASP A 238 -6.57 26.69 -8.53
CA ASP A 238 -7.27 27.50 -7.53
C ASP A 238 -7.09 29.01 -7.76
N VAL A 239 -6.06 29.43 -8.50
CA VAL A 239 -5.68 30.85 -8.65
C VAL A 239 -6.26 31.43 -9.93
N ASP A 240 -7.03 32.51 -9.80
CA ASP A 240 -7.48 33.30 -10.93
C ASP A 240 -6.32 34.12 -11.53
N ILE A 241 -5.78 33.62 -12.64
CA ILE A 241 -4.60 34.17 -13.32
C ILE A 241 -4.90 35.49 -14.00
N ASP A 242 -6.09 35.62 -14.59
CA ASP A 242 -6.49 36.82 -15.31
C ASP A 242 -6.58 38.00 -14.33
N LYS A 243 -7.08 37.74 -13.12
CA LYS A 243 -7.07 38.72 -12.02
C LYS A 243 -5.66 39.08 -11.56
N VAL A 244 -4.74 38.12 -11.50
CA VAL A 244 -3.33 38.38 -11.15
C VAL A 244 -2.64 39.23 -12.21
N GLU A 245 -2.85 38.95 -13.49
CA GLU A 245 -2.30 39.72 -14.61
C GLU A 245 -2.86 41.14 -14.61
N LYS A 246 -4.18 41.31 -14.43
CA LYS A 246 -4.81 42.62 -14.29
C LYS A 246 -4.17 43.43 -13.16
N THR A 247 -4.02 42.83 -11.98
CA THR A 247 -3.36 43.47 -10.83
C THR A 247 -1.90 43.85 -11.13
N LEU A 248 -1.18 43.02 -11.90
CA LEU A 248 0.21 43.29 -12.29
C LEU A 248 0.31 44.47 -13.27
N LYS A 249 -0.54 44.49 -14.30
CA LYS A 249 -0.60 45.59 -15.27
C LYS A 249 -0.93 46.90 -14.58
N GLU A 250 -1.96 46.92 -13.73
CA GLU A 250 -2.35 48.10 -12.93
C GLU A 250 -1.16 48.63 -12.10
N ARG A 251 -0.42 47.74 -11.43
CA ARG A 251 0.77 48.15 -10.67
C ARG A 251 1.90 48.72 -11.54
N ILE A 252 2.07 48.20 -12.75
CA ILE A 252 3.05 48.71 -13.71
C ILE A 252 2.63 50.11 -14.18
N TYR A 253 1.36 50.31 -14.56
CA TYR A 253 0.84 51.62 -14.97
C TYR A 253 1.00 52.68 -13.88
N VAL A 254 0.63 52.37 -12.64
CA VAL A 254 0.81 53.29 -11.49
C VAL A 254 2.28 53.65 -11.27
N ALA A 255 3.21 52.72 -11.46
CA ALA A 255 4.64 52.99 -11.31
C ALA A 255 5.19 53.95 -12.37
N TYR A 256 4.64 53.91 -13.61
CA TYR A 256 5.01 54.84 -14.66
C TYR A 256 4.45 56.25 -14.43
N GLU A 257 3.19 56.36 -13.98
CA GLU A 257 2.58 57.67 -13.70
C GLU A 257 3.34 58.44 -12.60
N GLN A 258 3.81 57.75 -11.56
CA GLN A 258 4.60 58.34 -10.48
C GLN A 258 6.01 58.78 -10.90
N GLN A 259 6.53 58.27 -12.02
CA GLN A 259 7.84 58.68 -12.57
C GLN A 259 7.72 59.86 -13.54
N ALA A 260 6.52 60.13 -14.05
CA ALA A 260 6.25 61.20 -15.01
C ALA A 260 5.86 62.53 -14.34
N THR A 261 5.54 62.51 -13.05
CA THR A 261 5.32 63.67 -12.16
C THR A 261 6.59 64.06 -11.43
#